data_AF-A0A0F9FCE9-F1
#
_entry.id   AF-A0A0F9FCE9-F1
#
_cell.length_a   1.000
_cell.length_b   1.000
_cell.length_c   1.000
_cell.angle_alpha   90.00
_cell.angle_beta   90.00
_cell.angle_gamma   90.00
#
_symmetry.space_group_name_H-M   'P 1'
#
loop_
_entity.id
_entity.type
_entity.pdbx_description
1 polymer ?
#
loop_
_entity_poly.entity_id
_entity_poly.type
_entity_poly.pdbx_seq_one_letter_code
_entity_poly.pdbx_strand_id
1 'polypeptide(L)' 'MGRYEVTYGAEEGAAFTTENLWSAKNWVRTQVLHGFDPSEYTILDTEDARYWVTEVPEGAVREDYVWLEEEL' A
#
# COMPACT_ATOMS: atom_id res chain seq x y z
N MET A 1 -19.34 -0.95 -2.36
CA MET A 1 -18.77 -0.21 -1.22
C MET A 1 -17.31 -0.61 -1.25
N GLY A 2 -16.43 0.33 -1.60
CA GLY A 2 -15.09 0.04 -2.12
C GLY A 2 -14.32 -0.90 -1.21
N ARG A 3 -13.76 -1.98 -1.77
CA ARG A 3 -12.88 -2.88 -1.03
C ARG A 3 -11.45 -2.66 -1.53
N TYR A 4 -10.59 -2.29 -0.60
CA TYR A 4 -9.17 -2.05 -0.82
C TYR A 4 -8.36 -3.25 -0.35
N GLU A 5 -7.47 -3.74 -1.20
CA GLU A 5 -6.57 -4.85 -0.91
C GLU A 5 -5.13 -4.35 -0.92
N VAL A 6 -4.37 -4.64 0.13
CA VAL A 6 -2.94 -4.31 0.22
C VAL A 6 -2.15 -5.55 -0.15
N THR A 7 -1.25 -5.42 -1.12
CA THR A 7 -0.35 -6.48 -1.60
C THR A 7 1.09 -6.03 -1.46
N TYR A 8 1.99 -7.00 -1.24
CA TYR A 8 3.42 -6.76 -1.22
C TYR A 8 3.96 -6.94 -2.64
N GLY A 9 4.77 -5.99 -3.13
CA GLY A 9 5.11 -5.81 -4.56
C GLY A 9 5.75 -6.99 -5.30
N ALA A 10 6.06 -8.10 -4.63
CA ALA A 10 6.61 -9.31 -5.25
C ALA A 10 5.87 -10.61 -4.92
N GLU A 11 4.96 -10.65 -3.95
CA GLU A 11 4.22 -11.86 -3.59
C GLU A 11 2.75 -11.72 -3.97
N GLU A 12 2.24 -12.68 -4.76
CA GLU A 12 0.81 -12.83 -5.05
C GLU A 12 0.07 -13.24 -3.76
N GLY A 13 -0.16 -12.27 -2.88
CA GLY A 13 -0.86 -12.46 -1.63
C GLY A 13 -1.35 -11.13 -1.05
N ALA A 14 -2.65 -11.04 -0.80
CA ALA A 14 -3.21 -9.93 -0.06
C ALA A 14 -2.70 -9.98 1.39
N ALA A 15 -1.92 -8.99 1.78
CA ALA A 15 -1.48 -8.75 3.15
C ALA A 15 -2.67 -8.47 4.08
N PHE A 16 -3.65 -7.72 3.56
CA PHE A 16 -4.77 -7.18 4.33
C PHE A 16 -5.86 -6.63 3.39
N THR A 17 -7.11 -6.60 3.85
CA THR A 17 -8.23 -6.02 3.10
C THR A 17 -9.09 -5.10 3.99
N THR A 18 -9.56 -3.98 3.45
CA THR A 18 -10.36 -2.99 4.18
C THR A 18 -11.38 -2.30 3.29
N GLU A 19 -12.43 -1.71 3.90
CA GLU A 19 -13.50 -1.00 3.18
C GLU A 19 -13.19 0.49 2.95
N ASN A 20 -12.02 0.97 3.35
CA ASN A 20 -11.64 2.37 3.14
C ASN A 20 -10.14 2.56 2.84
N LEU A 21 -9.85 3.47 1.90
CA LEU A 21 -8.50 3.76 1.45
C LEU A 21 -7.59 4.29 2.57
N TRP A 22 -8.14 5.08 3.50
CA TRP A 22 -7.37 5.67 4.59
C TRP A 22 -6.78 4.63 5.53
N SER A 23 -7.57 3.61 5.88
CA SER A 23 -7.13 2.46 6.67
C SER A 23 -6.02 1.71 5.94
N ALA A 24 -6.18 1.45 4.64
CA ALA A 24 -5.16 0.77 3.84
C ALA A 24 -3.83 1.54 3.86
N LYS A 25 -3.88 2.87 3.64
CA LYS A 25 -2.70 3.74 3.69
C LYS A 25 -2.03 3.77 5.07
N ASN A 26 -2.82 3.80 6.14
CA ASN A 26 -2.27 3.82 7.50
C ASN A 26 -1.61 2.49 7.88
N TRP A 27 -2.15 1.36 7.40
CA TRP A 27 -1.56 0.03 7.60
C TRP A 27 -0.21 -0.12 6.91
N VAL A 28 -0.15 0.20 5.62
CA VAL A 28 1.10 0.21 4.84
C VAL A 28 2.15 1.05 5.55
N ARG A 29 1.80 2.28 5.93
CA ARG A 29 2.70 3.18 6.67
C ARG A 29 3.21 2.56 7.98
N THR A 30 2.36 1.83 8.70
CA THR A 30 2.76 1.18 9.96
C THR A 30 3.76 0.04 9.71
N GLN A 31 3.52 -0.80 8.69
CA GLN A 31 4.42 -1.89 8.33
C GLN A 31 5.81 -1.39 7.93
N VAL A 32 5.88 -0.31 7.16
CA VAL A 32 7.16 0.29 6.76
C VAL A 32 7.91 0.85 7.97
N LEU A 33 7.23 1.57 8.87
CA LEU A 33 7.85 2.09 10.11
C LEU A 33 8.38 0.98 11.03
N HIS A 34 7.86 -0.24 10.91
CA HIS A 34 8.28 -1.40 11.69
C HIS A 34 9.45 -2.16 11.05
N GLY A 35 9.96 -1.71 9.89
CA GLY A 35 11.09 -2.32 9.22
C GLY A 35 10.80 -3.72 8.67
N PHE A 36 9.54 -4.02 8.38
CA PHE A 36 9.26 -5.13 7.45
C PHE A 36 9.89 -4.73 6.11
N ASP A 37 10.69 -5.62 5.53
CA ASP A 37 11.51 -5.38 4.33
C ASP A 37 10.83 -5.90 3.04
N PRO A 38 9.70 -5.32 2.57
CA PRO A 38 9.29 -5.43 1.18
C PRO A 38 9.42 -4.06 0.50
N SER A 39 10.12 -4.07 -0.63
CA SER A 39 10.57 -2.87 -1.34
C SER A 39 9.42 -2.02 -1.91
N GLU A 40 8.22 -2.60 -2.09
CA GLU A 40 7.03 -1.93 -2.62
C GLU A 40 5.75 -2.49 -1.99
N TYR A 41 4.77 -1.62 -1.74
CA TYR A 41 3.39 -2.03 -1.43
C TYR A 41 2.43 -1.44 -2.45
N THR A 42 1.43 -2.24 -2.80
CA THR A 42 0.38 -1.85 -3.73
C THR A 42 -0.97 -1.96 -3.04
N ILE A 43 -1.73 -0.87 -3.02
CA ILE A 43 -3.12 -0.85 -2.57
C ILE A 43 -4.00 -0.88 -3.82
N LEU A 44 -4.84 -1.89 -3.99
CA LEU A 44 -5.77 -2.04 -5.10
C LEU A 44 -7.21 -1.73 -4.65
N ASP A 45 -7.90 -0.84 -5.35
CA ASP A 45 -9.35 -0.72 -5.31
C ASP A 45 -9.98 -1.80 -6.20
N THR A 46 -10.64 -2.77 -5.58
CA THR A 46 -11.22 -3.91 -6.30
C THR A 46 -12.47 -3.56 -7.10
N GLU A 47 -13.12 -2.42 -6.85
CA GLU A 47 -14.28 -1.97 -7.63
C GLU A 47 -13.85 -1.12 -8.83
N ASP A 48 -12.94 -0.17 -8.60
CA ASP A 48 -12.54 0.83 -9.61
C ASP A 48 -11.25 0.48 -10.38
N ALA A 49 -10.59 -0.63 -10.04
CA ALA A 49 -9.29 -1.06 -10.60
C ALA A 49 -8.18 0.00 -10.48
N ARG A 50 -8.31 0.94 -9.54
CA ARG A 50 -7.28 1.94 -9.22
C ARG A 50 -6.28 1.36 -8.27
N TYR A 51 -5.03 1.74 -8.38
CA TYR A 51 -4.02 1.33 -7.41
C TYR A 51 -3.14 2.48 -6.95
N TRP A 52 -2.62 2.30 -5.73
CA TRP A 52 -1.64 3.20 -5.14
C TRP A 52 -0.38 2.43 -4.78
N VAL A 53 0.75 2.88 -5.31
CA VAL A 53 2.07 2.33 -4.98
C VAL A 53 2.74 3.24 -3.96
N THR A 54 3.48 2.63 -3.04
CA THR A 54 4.44 3.34 -2.20
C THR A 54 5.85 2.83 -2.48
N GLU A 55 6.75 3.76 -2.74
CA GLU A 55 8.18 3.53 -2.79
C GLU A 55 8.75 3.76 -1.38
N VAL A 56 9.51 2.79 -0.86
CA VAL A 56 10.14 2.88 0.45
C VAL A 56 11.64 3.04 0.28
N PRO A 57 12.22 4.24 0.47
CA PRO A 57 13.67 4.36 0.58
C PRO A 57 14.19 3.71 1.87
N GLU A 58 15.40 3.14 1.83
CA GLU A 58 16.05 2.59 3.02
C GLU A 58 16.16 3.69 4.10
N GLY A 59 15.55 3.46 5.27
CA GLY A 59 15.51 4.45 6.36
C GLY A 59 14.37 5.49 6.28
N ALA A 60 13.31 5.23 5.51
CA ALA A 60 12.18 6.15 5.31
C ALA A 60 11.51 6.68 6.60
N VAL A 61 11.24 7.98 6.63
CA VAL A 61 10.38 8.65 7.62
C VAL A 61 9.01 9.00 7.01
N ARG A 62 8.05 9.44 7.85
CA ARG A 62 6.66 9.78 7.45
C ARG A 62 6.56 10.69 6.21
N GLU A 63 7.55 11.54 6.00
CA GLU A 63 7.53 12.55 4.95
C GLU A 63 8.02 12.01 3.59
N ASP A 64 8.63 10.82 3.57
CA ASP A 64 9.19 10.21 2.35
C ASP A 64 8.14 9.42 1.55
N TYR A 65 6.94 9.18 2.10
CA TYR A 65 5.91 8.40 1.43
C TYR A 65 5.16 9.23 0.39
N VAL A 66 5.42 8.95 -0.88
CA VAL A 66 4.65 9.48 -2.01
C VAL A 66 3.65 8.42 -2.46
N TRP A 67 2.36 8.77 -2.49
CA TRP A 67 1.32 7.90 -3.02
C TRP A 67 1.13 8.21 -4.50
N LEU A 68 1.63 7.32 -5.35
CA LEU A 68 1.39 7.40 -6.79
C LEU A 68 0.08 6.68 -7.08
N GLU A 69 -0.93 7.43 -7.52
CA GLU A 69 -2.14 6.86 -8.10
C GLU A 69 -1.85 6.54 -9.56
N GLU A 70 -2.00 5.28 -9.93
CA GLU A 70 -1.89 4.85 -11.31
C GLU A 70 -3.22 4.20 -11.75
N GLU A 71 -3.58 4.42 -13.02
CA GLU A 71 -4.71 3.76 -13.66
C GLU A 71 -4.20 2.50 -14.39
N LEU A 72 -4.80 1.34 -14.12
CA LEU A 72 -4.49 0.06 -14.79
C LEU A 72 -5.02 -0.01 -16.22
#